data_AF-A0A1Z1W4Z2-F1
#
_entry.id   AF-A0A1Z1W4Z2-F1
#
_cell.length_a   1.000
_cell.length_b   1.000
_cell.length_c   1.000
_cell.angle_alpha   90.00
_cell.angle_beta   90.00
_cell.angle_gamma   90.00
#
_symmetry.space_group_name_H-M   'P 1'
#
loop_
_entity.id
_entity.type
_entity.pdbx_description
1 polymer ?
#
loop_
_entity_poly.entity_id
_entity_poly.type
_entity_poly.pdbx_seq_one_letter_code
_entity_poly.pdbx_strand_id
1 'polypeptide(L)'
;MRFATQPRTLTSALHGALILGTVDAVLDATGAFTVALLATDDPDVTPVDWTYRVDEVLTGSAGRTFPLALPLAAPLVDLADVAPTDPALGDYLVVTGPPGAEFRYEHVQSAPAATWQVPHSLGKHPNVSIIAADGRQVFADVDHSSTDLAVITFPTPYTGRAVCS
;
A
#
# COMPACT_ATOMS: atom_id res chain seq x y z
N MET A 1 -26.65 15.95 8.56
CA MET A 1 -25.23 15.90 8.17
C MET A 1 -24.35 15.99 9.39
N ARG A 2 -23.22 15.27 9.42
CA ARG A 2 -22.21 15.39 10.48
C ARG A 2 -20.86 15.72 9.88
N PHE A 3 -20.14 16.67 10.47
CA PHE A 3 -18.80 17.07 10.05
C PHE A 3 -17.81 16.82 11.18
N ALA A 4 -16.72 16.10 10.91
CA ALA A 4 -15.67 15.85 11.87
C ALA A 4 -14.30 16.04 11.24
N THR A 5 -13.40 16.77 11.88
CA THR A 5 -12.06 17.02 11.31
C THR A 5 -11.22 15.74 11.26
N GLN A 6 -10.39 15.63 10.23
CA GLN A 6 -9.33 14.63 10.11
C GLN A 6 -8.03 15.38 9.80
N PRO A 7 -7.11 15.51 10.78
CA PRO A 7 -7.08 14.88 12.11
C PRO A 7 -8.03 15.48 13.16
N ARG A 8 -8.31 14.73 14.23
CA ARG A 8 -9.22 15.13 15.33
C ARG A 8 -8.69 16.26 16.23
N THR A 9 -7.42 16.60 16.08
CA THR A 9 -6.77 17.68 16.80
C THR A 9 -6.12 18.59 15.77
N LEU A 10 -6.51 19.86 15.78
CA LEU A 10 -5.87 20.91 15.02
C LEU A 10 -5.13 21.82 15.99
N THR A 11 -4.08 22.49 15.54
CA THR A 11 -3.36 23.49 16.35
C THR A 11 -3.41 24.82 15.64
N SER A 12 -3.86 25.87 16.33
CA SER A 12 -3.86 27.24 15.83
C SER A 12 -2.72 28.05 16.46
N ALA A 13 -2.03 28.87 15.66
CA ALA A 13 -1.01 29.79 16.14
C ALA A 13 -1.58 30.87 17.09
N LEU A 14 -2.85 31.27 16.89
CA LEU A 14 -3.52 32.31 17.66
C LEU A 14 -4.26 31.76 18.89
N HIS A 15 -4.78 30.53 18.81
CA HIS A 15 -5.69 29.97 19.82
C HIS A 15 -5.19 28.66 20.47
N GLY A 16 -4.01 28.14 20.11
CA GLY A 16 -3.48 26.88 20.64
C GLY A 16 -4.20 25.65 20.09
N ALA A 17 -4.23 24.54 20.83
CA ALA A 17 -4.87 23.30 20.38
C ALA A 17 -6.40 23.46 20.26
N LEU A 18 -6.91 23.29 19.04
CA LEU A 18 -8.32 23.27 18.69
C LEU A 18 -8.80 21.82 18.60
N ILE A 19 -9.63 21.42 19.57
CA ILE A 19 -10.38 20.16 19.51
C ILE A 19 -11.76 20.51 18.96
N LEU A 20 -11.92 20.40 17.64
CA LEU A 20 -13.22 20.57 17.02
C LEU A 20 -14.03 19.29 17.20
N GLY A 21 -15.15 19.42 17.91
CA GLY A 21 -16.13 18.35 18.03
C GLY A 21 -16.82 18.05 16.70
N THR A 22 -17.61 17.00 16.67
CA THR A 22 -18.50 16.75 15.52
C THR A 22 -19.56 17.84 15.46
N VAL A 23 -19.74 18.45 14.30
CA VAL A 23 -20.79 19.44 14.06
C VAL A 23 -21.94 18.76 13.31
N ASP A 24 -23.12 18.75 13.93
CA ASP A 24 -24.36 18.25 13.32
C ASP A 24 -25.12 19.41 12.64
N ALA A 25 -25.51 19.22 11.39
CA ALA A 25 -26.39 20.13 10.65
C ALA A 25 -27.65 19.42 10.18
N VAL A 26 -28.81 20.04 10.36
CA VAL A 26 -30.11 19.52 9.93
C VAL A 26 -30.47 20.17 8.60
N LEU A 27 -30.90 19.37 7.62
CA LEU A 27 -31.38 19.89 6.34
C LEU A 27 -32.75 20.53 6.52
N ASP A 28 -32.98 21.65 5.86
CA ASP A 28 -34.29 22.28 5.76
C ASP A 28 -35.22 21.57 4.77
N ALA A 29 -36.44 22.11 4.59
CA ALA A 29 -37.45 21.56 3.68
C ALA A 29 -37.02 21.54 2.20
N THR A 30 -35.99 22.31 1.84
CA THR A 30 -35.39 22.37 0.50
C THR A 30 -34.11 21.55 0.38
N GLY A 31 -33.66 20.89 1.46
CA GLY A 31 -32.43 20.10 1.49
C GLY A 31 -31.15 20.91 1.78
N ALA A 32 -31.27 22.20 2.11
CA ALA A 32 -30.14 23.07 2.39
C ALA A 32 -29.85 23.15 3.90
N PHE A 33 -28.64 23.59 4.26
CA PHE A 33 -28.26 23.94 5.63
C PHE A 33 -27.17 25.00 5.61
N THR A 34 -26.97 25.68 6.74
CA THR A 34 -25.87 26.63 6.92
C THR A 34 -25.17 26.31 8.23
N VAL A 35 -23.85 26.15 8.17
CA VAL A 35 -23.02 25.79 9.33
C VAL A 35 -21.71 26.56 9.26
N ALA A 36 -21.26 27.09 10.40
CA ALA A 36 -19.94 27.70 10.50
C ALA A 36 -18.90 26.60 10.75
N LEU A 37 -17.98 26.43 9.78
CA LEU A 37 -16.87 25.49 9.85
C LEU A 37 -15.55 26.24 9.67
N LEU A 38 -14.48 25.67 10.20
CA LEU A 38 -13.12 26.20 10.01
C LEU A 38 -12.66 25.90 8.59
N ALA A 39 -12.04 26.87 7.92
CA ALA A 39 -11.53 26.65 6.58
C ALA A 39 -10.36 25.65 6.61
N THR A 40 -10.34 24.71 5.67
CA THR A 40 -9.31 23.66 5.63
C THR A 40 -7.92 24.17 5.26
N ASP A 41 -7.86 25.34 4.63
CA ASP A 41 -6.66 26.06 4.19
C ASP A 41 -6.35 27.30 5.07
N ASP A 42 -6.90 27.36 6.28
CA ASP A 42 -6.61 28.45 7.22
C ASP A 42 -5.10 28.48 7.55
N PRO A 43 -4.37 29.57 7.23
CA PRO A 43 -2.92 29.65 7.41
C PRO A 43 -2.51 29.59 8.89
N ASP A 44 -3.42 29.87 9.80
CA ASP A 44 -3.17 29.83 11.24
C ASP A 44 -3.31 28.41 11.80
N VAL A 45 -3.68 27.41 11.00
CA VAL A 45 -4.04 26.05 11.43
C VAL A 45 -3.02 25.01 10.94
N THR A 46 -2.60 24.12 11.84
CA THR A 46 -1.66 23.01 11.56
C THR A 46 -2.28 21.68 12.01
N PRO A 47 -2.16 20.59 11.23
CA PRO A 47 -1.45 20.45 9.95
C PRO A 47 -2.16 21.14 8.78
N VAL A 48 -1.42 21.42 7.70
CA VAL A 48 -1.97 21.88 6.41
C VAL A 48 -2.64 20.72 5.67
N ASP A 49 -3.49 21.03 4.67
CA ASP A 49 -4.18 20.07 3.81
C ASP A 49 -5.07 19.04 4.55
N TRP A 50 -5.60 19.42 5.70
CA TRP A 50 -6.55 18.58 6.43
C TRP A 50 -7.94 18.63 5.79
N THR A 51 -8.78 17.63 6.10
CA THR A 51 -10.14 17.54 5.53
C THR A 51 -11.18 17.27 6.60
N TYR A 52 -12.45 17.58 6.30
CA TYR A 52 -13.58 17.10 7.08
C TYR A 52 -14.01 15.73 6.60
N ARG A 53 -14.29 14.80 7.52
CA ARG A 53 -15.16 13.67 7.25
C ARG A 53 -16.60 14.14 7.34
N VAL A 54 -17.34 13.97 6.25
CA VAL A 54 -18.77 14.24 6.17
C VAL A 54 -19.52 12.91 6.27
N ASP A 55 -20.38 12.77 7.27
CA ASP A 55 -21.34 11.67 7.35
C ASP A 55 -22.73 12.21 6.95
N GLU A 56 -23.19 11.81 5.77
CA GLU A 56 -24.50 12.15 5.25
C GLU A 56 -25.49 11.03 5.55
N VAL A 57 -26.52 11.36 6.32
CA VAL A 57 -27.62 10.46 6.63
C VAL A 57 -28.89 11.13 6.12
N LEU A 58 -29.29 10.77 4.90
CA LEU A 58 -30.54 11.23 4.30
C LEU A 58 -31.63 10.19 4.56
N THR A 59 -32.81 10.65 4.98
CA THR A 59 -33.97 9.79 5.27
C THR A 59 -34.32 8.94 4.05
N GLY A 60 -34.30 7.61 4.18
CA GLY A 60 -34.65 6.69 3.08
C GLY A 60 -33.49 6.30 2.16
N SER A 61 -32.25 6.68 2.48
CA SER A 61 -31.05 6.25 1.75
C SER A 61 -30.08 5.48 2.66
N ALA A 62 -29.23 4.64 2.07
CA ALA A 62 -28.02 4.19 2.75
C ALA A 62 -27.11 5.42 2.89
N GLY A 63 -26.90 5.90 4.11
CA GLY A 63 -26.04 7.06 4.35
C GLY A 63 -24.65 6.88 3.73
N ARG A 64 -23.98 8.00 3.42
CA ARG A 64 -22.66 8.01 2.78
C ARG A 64 -21.67 8.80 3.61
N THR A 65 -20.41 8.39 3.56
CA THR A 65 -19.31 9.02 4.29
C THR A 65 -18.17 9.33 3.32
N PHE A 66 -17.70 10.57 3.29
CA PHE A 66 -16.60 10.98 2.40
C PHE A 66 -15.77 12.14 2.98
N PRO A 67 -14.49 12.28 2.58
CA PRO A 67 -13.68 13.44 2.93
C PRO A 67 -14.07 14.66 2.08
N LEU A 68 -14.08 15.85 2.68
CA LEU A 68 -14.39 17.12 2.04
C LEU A 68 -13.39 18.20 2.48
N ALA A 69 -12.80 18.88 1.51
CA ALA A 69 -12.05 20.11 1.73
C ALA A 69 -13.01 21.31 1.65
N LEU A 70 -12.87 22.27 2.57
CA LEU A 70 -13.66 23.50 2.61
C LEU A 70 -12.71 24.70 2.60
N PRO A 71 -12.20 25.11 1.42
CA PRO A 71 -11.27 26.23 1.31
C PRO A 71 -11.97 27.56 1.59
N LEU A 72 -11.24 28.51 2.18
CA LEU A 72 -11.73 29.86 2.46
C LEU A 72 -12.20 30.58 1.19
N ALA A 73 -11.58 30.28 0.04
CA ALA A 73 -11.94 30.83 -1.26
C ALA A 73 -13.31 30.37 -1.80
N ALA A 74 -13.87 29.29 -1.27
CA ALA A 74 -15.14 28.70 -1.72
C ALA A 74 -16.10 28.48 -0.53
N PRO A 75 -16.71 29.55 0.02
CA PRO A 75 -17.56 29.46 1.22
C PRO A 75 -18.94 28.83 0.95
N LEU A 76 -19.37 28.74 -0.32
CA LEU A 76 -20.59 28.06 -0.72
C LEU A 76 -20.20 26.80 -1.51
N VAL A 77 -20.52 25.63 -0.94
CA VAL A 77 -20.22 24.33 -1.54
C VAL A 77 -21.52 23.54 -1.65
N ASP A 78 -21.87 23.10 -2.86
CA ASP A 78 -22.94 22.13 -3.07
C ASP A 78 -22.38 20.72 -2.86
N LEU A 79 -22.94 19.99 -1.90
CA LEU A 79 -22.54 18.62 -1.59
C LEU A 79 -22.85 17.66 -2.74
N ALA A 80 -23.83 17.93 -3.59
CA ALA A 80 -24.15 17.09 -4.74
C ALA A 80 -23.05 17.11 -5.80
N ASP A 81 -22.38 18.26 -5.98
CA ASP A 81 -21.31 18.44 -6.96
C ASP A 81 -19.98 17.84 -6.51
N VAL A 82 -19.72 17.85 -5.20
CA VAL A 82 -18.47 17.33 -4.61
C VAL A 82 -18.61 15.90 -4.08
N ALA A 83 -19.82 15.36 -4.01
CA ALA A 83 -20.05 14.00 -3.57
C ALA A 83 -19.34 13.01 -4.51
N PRO A 84 -18.61 12.01 -3.96
CA PRO A 84 -18.00 10.98 -4.78
C PRO A 84 -19.03 10.23 -5.62
N THR A 85 -18.69 9.96 -6.87
CA THR A 85 -19.47 9.06 -7.74
C THR A 85 -19.45 7.65 -7.16
N ASP A 86 -20.57 6.94 -7.25
CA ASP A 86 -20.74 5.58 -6.73
C ASP A 86 -19.61 4.64 -7.22
N PRO A 87 -18.80 4.04 -6.34
CA PRO A 87 -17.72 3.13 -6.74
C PRO A 87 -18.22 1.87 -7.45
N ALA A 88 -19.52 1.55 -7.38
CA ALA A 88 -20.13 0.48 -8.18
C ALA A 88 -20.29 0.84 -9.67
N LEU A 89 -20.11 2.12 -10.04
CA LEU A 89 -20.17 2.64 -11.41
C LEU A 89 -18.81 3.16 -11.92
N GLY A 90 -17.73 2.97 -11.15
CA GLY A 90 -16.39 3.39 -11.56
C GLY A 90 -15.78 2.43 -12.60
N ASP A 91 -15.32 2.98 -13.72
CA ASP A 91 -14.43 2.27 -14.65
C ASP A 91 -13.08 2.04 -13.96
N TYR A 92 -12.79 0.79 -13.59
CA TYR A 92 -11.50 0.44 -13.00
C TYR A 92 -10.44 0.30 -14.11
N LEU A 93 -9.44 1.18 -14.13
CA LEU A 93 -8.23 0.96 -14.92
C LEU A 93 -7.36 -0.09 -14.21
N VAL A 94 -7.34 -1.31 -14.73
CA VAL A 94 -6.39 -2.33 -14.27
C VAL A 94 -4.98 -1.88 -14.66
N VAL A 95 -4.21 -1.45 -13.67
CA VAL A 95 -2.76 -1.22 -13.83
C VAL A 95 -2.05 -2.54 -13.60
N THR A 96 -1.85 -3.29 -14.69
CA THR A 96 -0.99 -4.47 -14.65
C THR A 96 0.46 -4.01 -14.63
N GLY A 97 1.19 -4.34 -13.56
CA GLY A 97 2.65 -4.14 -13.54
C GLY A 97 3.35 -4.94 -14.64
N PRO A 98 4.56 -4.54 -15.06
CA PRO A 98 5.36 -5.36 -15.96
C PRO A 98 5.60 -6.75 -15.35
N PRO A 99 5.70 -7.82 -16.16
CA PRO A 99 6.10 -9.13 -15.68
C PRO A 99 7.40 -9.03 -14.87
N GLY A 100 7.46 -9.66 -13.70
CA GLY A 100 8.69 -9.73 -12.92
C GLY A 100 9.79 -10.40 -13.74
N ALA A 101 11.02 -9.91 -13.65
CA ALA A 101 12.16 -10.53 -14.32
C ALA A 101 12.38 -11.96 -13.78
N GLU A 102 12.56 -12.92 -14.69
CA GLU A 102 12.83 -14.31 -14.33
C GLU A 102 14.27 -14.46 -13.83
N PHE A 103 14.45 -14.54 -12.51
CA PHE A 103 15.75 -14.77 -11.88
C PHE A 103 15.92 -16.24 -11.47
N ARG A 104 15.85 -17.17 -12.42
CA ARG A 104 16.04 -18.61 -12.19
C ARG A 104 17.27 -19.13 -12.93
N TYR A 105 18.13 -19.88 -12.24
CA TYR A 105 19.25 -20.60 -12.83
C TYR A 105 19.26 -22.07 -12.39
N GLU A 106 19.72 -22.96 -13.26
CA GLU A 106 19.83 -24.40 -12.98
C GLU A 106 21.22 -24.91 -13.36
N HIS A 107 21.89 -25.53 -12.40
CA HIS A 107 23.20 -26.14 -12.55
C HIS A 107 23.06 -27.65 -12.52
N VAL A 108 23.75 -28.36 -13.42
CA VAL A 108 23.75 -29.82 -13.48
C VAL A 108 25.14 -30.35 -13.16
N GLN A 109 25.21 -31.16 -12.11
CA GLN A 109 26.40 -31.89 -11.72
C GLN A 109 26.28 -33.34 -12.19
N SER A 110 26.91 -33.65 -13.33
CA SER A 110 26.87 -34.98 -13.96
C SER A 110 27.86 -35.98 -13.37
N ALA A 111 28.94 -35.52 -12.74
CA ALA A 111 29.95 -36.36 -12.09
C ALA A 111 29.92 -36.18 -10.56
N PRO A 112 30.04 -37.26 -9.75
CA PRO A 112 29.96 -37.13 -8.30
C PRO A 112 31.03 -36.19 -7.75
N ALA A 113 30.62 -35.14 -7.04
CA ALA A 113 31.52 -34.19 -6.40
C ALA A 113 31.00 -33.81 -5.01
N ALA A 114 31.92 -33.65 -4.04
CA ALA A 114 31.60 -33.20 -2.69
C ALA A 114 31.49 -31.66 -2.60
N THR A 115 32.02 -30.94 -3.58
CA THR A 115 31.92 -29.48 -3.68
C THR A 115 31.46 -29.11 -5.08
N TRP A 116 30.36 -28.37 -5.19
CA TRP A 116 29.84 -27.86 -6.46
C TRP A 116 30.02 -26.35 -6.54
N GLN A 117 30.55 -25.86 -7.66
CA GLN A 117 30.59 -24.43 -7.97
C GLN A 117 29.43 -24.08 -8.90
N VAL A 118 28.55 -23.20 -8.44
CA VAL A 118 27.29 -22.84 -9.11
C VAL A 118 27.34 -21.37 -9.53
N PRO A 119 27.98 -21.03 -10.67
CA PRO A 119 27.98 -19.68 -11.22
C PRO A 119 26.64 -19.39 -11.89
N HIS A 120 25.83 -18.54 -11.28
CA HIS A 120 24.43 -18.32 -11.67
C HIS A 120 24.13 -16.93 -12.23
N SER A 121 25.03 -15.95 -12.07
CA SER A 121 24.91 -14.60 -12.64
C SER A 121 23.57 -13.89 -12.34
N LEU A 122 23.03 -14.08 -11.12
CA LEU A 122 21.71 -13.55 -10.75
C LEU A 122 21.79 -12.18 -10.07
N GLY A 123 22.99 -11.68 -9.76
CA GLY A 123 23.17 -10.40 -9.06
C GLY A 123 22.61 -10.37 -7.63
N LYS A 124 22.39 -11.53 -7.01
CA LYS A 124 21.82 -11.68 -5.66
C LYS A 124 22.27 -12.98 -4.99
N HIS A 125 21.94 -13.19 -3.73
CA HIS A 125 22.09 -14.48 -3.05
C HIS A 125 20.76 -15.25 -3.10
N PRO A 126 20.54 -16.11 -4.11
CA PRO A 126 19.26 -16.79 -4.33
C PRO A 126 19.03 -17.91 -3.32
N ASN A 127 17.80 -18.40 -3.22
CA ASN A 127 17.57 -19.68 -2.57
C ASN A 127 18.12 -20.81 -3.45
N VAL A 128 18.88 -21.74 -2.87
CA VAL A 128 19.48 -22.86 -3.60
C VAL A 128 18.79 -24.16 -3.17
N SER A 129 18.08 -24.80 -4.10
CA SER A 129 17.48 -26.12 -3.90
C SER A 129 18.29 -27.18 -4.63
N ILE A 130 18.73 -28.21 -3.92
CA ILE A 130 19.56 -29.28 -4.47
C ILE A 130 18.70 -30.53 -4.64
N ILE A 131 18.76 -31.13 -5.83
CA ILE A 131 18.08 -32.37 -6.16
C ILE A 131 19.13 -33.37 -6.65
N ALA A 132 19.29 -34.50 -5.95
CA ALA A 132 20.19 -35.57 -6.35
C ALA A 132 19.70 -36.27 -7.65
N ALA A 133 20.58 -37.05 -8.28
CA ALA A 133 20.28 -37.75 -9.52
C ALA A 133 19.11 -38.75 -9.41
N ASP A 134 18.80 -39.23 -8.20
CA ASP A 134 17.64 -40.07 -7.91
C ASP A 134 16.32 -39.28 -7.74
N GLY A 135 16.36 -37.95 -7.92
CA GLY A 135 15.22 -37.06 -7.83
C GLY A 135 14.88 -36.59 -6.42
N ARG A 136 15.64 -36.97 -5.39
CA ARG A 136 15.39 -36.53 -4.00
C ARG A 136 16.04 -35.20 -3.71
N GLN A 137 15.36 -34.36 -2.92
CA GLN A 137 15.95 -33.14 -2.39
C GLN A 137 17.02 -33.48 -1.34
N VAL A 138 18.14 -32.77 -1.40
CA VAL A 138 19.28 -32.96 -0.48
C VAL A 138 19.56 -31.63 0.24
N PHE A 139 19.85 -31.72 1.53
CA PHE A 139 20.34 -30.59 2.32
C PHE A 139 21.87 -30.65 2.40
N ALA A 140 22.51 -29.50 2.20
CA ALA A 140 23.94 -29.34 2.18
C ALA A 140 24.33 -27.99 2.75
N ASP A 141 25.63 -27.80 2.97
CA ASP A 141 26.16 -26.48 3.28
C ASP A 141 26.21 -25.65 2.00
N VAL A 142 25.63 -24.45 2.02
CA VAL A 142 25.58 -23.55 0.86
C VAL A 142 26.21 -22.23 1.27
N ASP A 143 27.39 -21.95 0.72
CA ASP A 143 28.06 -20.68 0.86
C ASP A 143 27.79 -19.81 -0.37
N HIS A 144 27.41 -18.55 -0.14
CA HIS A 144 27.25 -17.58 -1.20
C HIS A 144 28.51 -16.73 -1.35
N SER A 145 29.51 -17.27 -2.03
CA SER A 145 30.81 -16.61 -2.18
C SER A 145 30.74 -15.29 -2.97
N SER A 146 29.70 -15.06 -3.78
CA SER A 146 29.36 -13.75 -4.35
C SER A 146 27.87 -13.65 -4.73
N THR A 147 27.45 -12.52 -5.31
CA THR A 147 26.11 -12.33 -5.89
C THR A 147 25.87 -13.15 -7.17
N ASP A 148 26.89 -13.80 -7.70
CA ASP A 148 26.84 -14.55 -8.95
C ASP A 148 27.39 -15.98 -8.82
N LEU A 149 27.79 -16.40 -7.61
CA LEU A 149 28.38 -17.69 -7.34
C LEU A 149 27.92 -18.23 -5.98
N ALA A 150 27.37 -19.44 -5.99
CA ALA A 150 27.18 -20.26 -4.80
C ALA A 150 28.12 -21.48 -4.83
N VAL A 151 28.61 -21.86 -3.66
CA VAL A 151 29.45 -23.04 -3.44
C VAL A 151 28.72 -23.99 -2.50
N ILE A 152 28.48 -25.21 -2.96
CA ILE A 152 27.70 -26.20 -2.22
C ILE A 152 28.64 -27.31 -1.75
N THR A 153 28.65 -27.61 -0.45
CA THR A 153 29.52 -28.63 0.14
C THR A 153 28.70 -29.75 0.78
N PHE A 154 29.04 -30.99 0.43
CA PHE A 154 28.41 -32.21 0.90
C PHE A 154 29.41 -33.06 1.71
N PRO A 155 28.94 -33.85 2.70
CA PRO A 155 29.79 -34.78 3.43
C PRO A 155 30.26 -35.96 2.56
N THR A 156 29.54 -36.27 1.47
CA THR A 156 29.89 -37.29 0.48
C THR A 156 29.63 -36.76 -0.93
N PRO A 157 30.36 -37.21 -1.97
CA PRO A 157 30.11 -36.76 -3.33
C PRO A 157 28.70 -37.09 -3.84
N TYR A 158 28.02 -36.10 -4.42
CA TYR A 158 26.71 -36.26 -5.08
C TYR A 158 26.77 -35.89 -6.56
N THR A 159 25.86 -36.47 -7.34
CA THR A 159 25.45 -36.03 -8.68
C THR A 159 24.01 -35.52 -8.62
N GLY A 160 23.65 -34.58 -9.48
CA GLY A 160 22.27 -34.06 -9.52
C GLY A 160 22.19 -32.67 -10.15
N ARG A 161 21.29 -31.84 -9.63
CA ARG A 161 21.12 -30.45 -10.03
C ARG A 161 20.93 -29.52 -8.83
N ALA A 162 21.32 -28.27 -9.01
CA ALA A 162 21.02 -27.18 -8.08
C ALA A 162 20.20 -26.11 -8.81
N VAL A 163 19.09 -25.69 -8.20
CA VAL A 163 18.19 -24.66 -8.73
C VAL A 163 18.30 -23.42 -7.86
N CYS A 164 18.61 -22.29 -8.48
CA CYS A 164 18.72 -20.98 -7.86
C CYS A 164 17.49 -20.13 -8.26
N SER A 165 16.76 -19.58 -7.28
CA SER A 165 15.58 -18.71 -7.49
C SER A 165 15.48 -17.61 -6.46
#